data_AF-A0A060BQT9-F1
#
_entry.id   AF-A0A060BQT9-F1
#
_cell.length_a   1.000
_cell.length_b   1.000
_cell.length_c   1.000
_cell.angle_alpha   90.00
_cell.angle_beta   90.00
_cell.angle_gamma   90.00
#
_symmetry.space_group_name_H-M   'P 1'
#
loop_
_entity.id
_entity.type
_entity.pdbx_description
1 polymer ?
#
loop_
_entity_poly.entity_id
_entity_poly.type
_entity_poly.pdbx_seq_one_letter_code
_entity_poly.pdbx_strand_id
1 'polypeptide(L)'
;QVTVYDYQEFNNEWVIEPVRKVSPKDLRLGRNAEMYLRHKNTGALLRVDKFKPPISEQDYDSEVSCAGNRTFTGNDTDVFRLRFDGDHKFLRTTDMEFTLHNNHKH
;
A
#
# COMPACT_ATOMS: atom_id res chain seq x y z
N GLN A 1 -14.50 0.55 2.18
CA GLN A 1 -14.01 1.83 2.72
C GLN A 1 -12.75 1.55 3.52
N VAL A 2 -11.69 2.35 3.33
CA VAL A 2 -10.46 2.33 4.14
C VAL A 2 -10.44 3.60 4.97
N THR A 3 -10.11 3.52 6.26
CA THR A 3 -10.15 4.65 7.20
C THR A 3 -8.91 4.68 8.08
N VAL A 4 -8.48 5.86 8.52
CA VAL A 4 -7.52 6.01 9.61
C VAL A 4 -8.29 5.87 10.93
N TYR A 5 -7.85 4.96 11.80
CA TYR A 5 -8.49 4.69 13.07
C TYR A 5 -7.47 4.65 14.20
N ASP A 6 -7.72 5.40 15.26
CA ASP A 6 -6.72 5.70 16.30
C ASP A 6 -6.56 4.57 17.34
N TYR A 7 -7.46 3.58 17.35
CA TYR A 7 -7.39 2.45 18.27
C TYR A 7 -6.72 1.24 17.63
N GLN A 8 -5.89 0.54 18.43
CA GLN A 8 -5.21 -0.67 18.01
C GLN A 8 -6.24 -1.81 17.82
N GLU A 9 -6.58 -2.09 16.57
CA GLU A 9 -7.51 -3.15 16.19
C GLU A 9 -6.84 -4.12 15.20
N PHE A 10 -7.26 -5.38 15.22
CA PHE A 10 -6.79 -6.42 14.29
C PHE A 10 -6.99 -6.06 12.80
N ASN A 11 -7.89 -5.10 12.50
CA ASN A 11 -8.13 -4.59 11.15
C ASN A 11 -7.13 -3.51 10.69
N ASN A 12 -6.16 -3.15 11.52
CA ASN A 12 -5.09 -2.22 11.12
C ASN A 12 -3.86 -2.96 10.59
N GLU A 13 -3.90 -4.29 10.49
CA GLU A 13 -2.77 -5.11 10.05
C GLU A 13 -2.75 -5.31 8.53
N TRP A 14 -1.61 -4.98 7.93
CA TRP A 14 -1.35 -5.14 6.50
C TRP A 14 -0.15 -6.05 6.25
N VAL A 15 -0.25 -6.86 5.20
CA VAL A 15 0.81 -7.72 4.70
C VAL A 15 1.40 -7.07 3.45
N ILE A 16 2.73 -6.93 3.43
CA ILE A 16 3.46 -6.42 2.26
C ILE A 16 3.76 -7.60 1.34
N GLU A 17 3.20 -7.56 0.14
CA GLU A 17 3.42 -8.59 -0.88
C GLU A 17 4.26 -8.02 -2.02
N PRO A 18 5.32 -8.71 -2.45
CA PRO A 18 6.16 -8.20 -3.51
C PRO A 18 5.49 -8.40 -4.87
N VAL A 19 5.54 -7.39 -5.75
CA VAL A 19 5.02 -7.49 -7.12
C VAL A 19 5.81 -8.52 -7.95
N ARG A 20 7.10 -8.67 -7.64
CA ARG A 20 8.02 -9.60 -8.31
C ARG A 20 8.52 -10.63 -7.33
N LYS A 21 8.94 -11.79 -7.84
CA LYS A 21 9.53 -12.84 -7.00
C LYS A 21 10.80 -12.32 -6.33
N VAL A 22 10.77 -12.23 -5.00
CA VAL A 22 11.92 -11.89 -4.16
C VAL A 22 12.56 -13.16 -3.61
N SER A 23 13.85 -13.09 -3.30
CA SER A 23 14.56 -14.18 -2.64
C SER A 23 14.04 -14.33 -1.21
N PRO A 24 13.69 -15.55 -0.75
CA PRO A 24 13.31 -15.79 0.65
C PRO A 24 14.42 -15.42 1.66
N LYS A 25 15.66 -15.28 1.19
CA LYS A 25 16.82 -14.96 2.03
C LYS A 25 16.95 -13.46 2.35
N ASP A 26 16.26 -12.59 1.61
CA ASP A 26 16.31 -11.14 1.82
C ASP A 26 14.94 -10.51 1.60
N LEU A 27 14.25 -10.23 2.71
CA LEU A 27 12.90 -9.65 2.74
C LEU A 27 12.92 -8.15 3.05
N ARG A 28 14.08 -7.51 3.01
CA ARG A 28 14.19 -6.08 3.32
C ARG A 28 13.60 -5.24 2.18
N LEU A 29 12.88 -4.19 2.55
CA LEU A 29 12.26 -3.28 1.57
C LEU A 29 13.23 -2.17 1.19
N GLY A 30 13.73 -2.23 -0.04
CA GLY A 30 14.57 -1.19 -0.61
C GLY A 30 13.78 0.03 -1.04
N ARG A 31 14.48 1.16 -1.23
CA ARG A 31 13.90 2.35 -1.87
C ARG A 31 13.38 1.98 -3.26
N ASN A 32 12.21 2.50 -3.62
CA ASN A 32 11.52 2.25 -4.89
C ASN A 32 11.01 0.81 -5.07
N ALA A 33 10.97 0.00 -4.02
CA ALA A 33 10.34 -1.31 -4.07
C ALA A 33 8.85 -1.16 -4.46
N GLU A 34 8.41 -2.04 -5.37
CA GLU A 34 7.02 -2.15 -5.79
C GLU A 34 6.35 -3.28 -5.01
N MET A 35 5.21 -2.99 -4.40
CA MET A 35 4.50 -3.90 -3.51
C MET A 35 2.99 -3.75 -3.66
N TYR A 36 2.29 -4.81 -3.28
CA TYR A 36 0.89 -4.77 -2.91
C TYR A 36 0.77 -4.69 -1.38
N LEU A 37 -0.29 -4.05 -0.91
CA LEU A 37 -0.67 -4.05 0.50
C LEU A 37 -1.94 -4.88 0.65
N ARG A 38 -1.82 -6.05 1.27
CA ARG A 38 -2.97 -6.92 1.54
C ARG A 38 -3.46 -6.74 2.97
N HIS A 39 -4.72 -6.39 3.12
CA HIS A 39 -5.34 -6.33 4.43
C HIS A 39 -5.40 -7.74 5.02
N LYS A 40 -4.80 -7.96 6.20
CA LYS A 40 -4.54 -9.31 6.73
C LYS A 40 -5.81 -10.10 6.98
N ASN A 41 -6.85 -9.43 7.49
CA ASN A 41 -8.08 -10.11 7.90
C ASN A 41 -8.95 -10.49 6.69
N THR A 42 -9.28 -9.50 5.84
CA THR A 42 -10.15 -9.68 4.67
C THR A 42 -9.43 -10.31 3.48
N GLY A 43 -8.10 -10.16 3.41
CA GLY A 43 -7.29 -10.57 2.28
C GLY A 43 -7.44 -9.68 1.05
N ALA A 44 -8.15 -8.56 1.13
CA ALA A 44 -8.29 -7.63 0.02
C ALA A 44 -7.01 -6.80 -0.16
N LEU A 45 -6.73 -6.38 -1.40
CA LEU A 45 -5.62 -5.49 -1.71
C LEU A 45 -6.04 -4.03 -1.57
N LEU A 46 -5.13 -3.19 -1.08
CA LEU A 46 -5.28 -1.75 -1.15
C LEU A 46 -5.30 -1.33 -2.63
N ARG A 47 -6.28 -0.52 -3.00
CA ARG A 47 -6.47 -0.01 -4.36
C ARG A 47 -6.63 1.49 -4.32
N VAL A 48 -6.09 2.18 -5.32
CA VAL A 48 -6.48 3.54 -5.65
C VAL A 48 -7.48 3.49 -6.80
N ASP A 49 -8.73 3.83 -6.52
CA ASP A 49 -9.82 3.89 -7.50
C ASP A 49 -10.01 5.32 -8.03
N LYS A 50 -10.53 5.43 -9.26
CA LYS A 50 -10.80 6.72 -9.94
C LYS A 50 -12.05 7.45 -9.43
N PHE A 51 -12.73 6.91 -8.43
CA PHE A 51 -13.96 7.50 -7.93
C PHE A 51 -13.65 8.64 -6.96
N LYS A 52 -14.48 9.69 -7.00
CA LYS A 52 -14.35 10.86 -6.13
C LYS A 52 -14.50 10.38 -4.68
N PRO A 53 -13.59 10.75 -3.76
CA PRO A 53 -13.72 10.37 -2.36
C PRO A 53 -15.02 10.91 -1.77
N PRO A 54 -15.65 10.20 -0.82
CA PRO A 54 -16.97 10.55 -0.29
C PRO A 54 -17.02 11.86 0.52
N ILE A 55 -15.87 12.50 0.83
CA ILE A 55 -15.80 13.67 1.74
C ILE A 55 -15.02 14.87 1.13
N SER A 56 -14.18 14.69 0.12
CA SER A 56 -13.37 15.79 -0.45
C SER A 56 -13.94 16.28 -1.79
N GLU A 57 -14.36 17.54 -1.86
CA GLU A 57 -14.73 18.24 -3.11
C GLU A 57 -13.50 18.73 -3.91
N GLN A 58 -12.27 18.35 -3.53
CA GLN A 58 -11.06 18.74 -4.26
C GLN A 58 -10.67 17.70 -5.33
N ASP A 59 -10.51 18.15 -6.58
CA ASP A 59 -10.30 17.33 -7.78
C ASP A 59 -8.93 16.59 -7.87
N TYR A 60 -8.16 16.52 -6.78
CA TYR A 60 -6.83 15.88 -6.75
C TYR A 60 -6.77 14.59 -5.92
N ASP A 61 -7.87 14.20 -5.29
CA ASP A 61 -7.94 13.03 -4.41
C ASP A 61 -8.60 11.86 -5.13
N SER A 62 -7.87 10.74 -5.24
CA SER A 62 -8.42 9.46 -5.71
C SER A 62 -8.91 8.65 -4.51
N GLU A 63 -10.08 8.00 -4.61
CA GLU A 63 -10.58 7.13 -3.56
C GLU A 63 -9.61 5.97 -3.29
N VAL A 64 -9.33 5.69 -2.02
CA VAL A 64 -8.56 4.52 -1.62
C VAL A 64 -9.52 3.46 -1.08
N SER A 65 -9.56 2.30 -1.73
CA SER A 65 -10.49 1.22 -1.46
C SER A 65 -9.74 -0.11 -1.19
N CYS A 66 -10.50 -1.15 -0.86
CA CYS A 66 -10.00 -2.51 -0.75
C CYS A 66 -10.65 -3.36 -1.85
N ALA A 67 -9.85 -4.00 -2.70
CA ALA A 67 -10.33 -4.80 -3.82
C ALA A 67 -9.98 -6.28 -3.69
N GLY A 68 -10.94 -7.14 -4.06
CA GLY A 68 -10.73 -8.58 -4.14
C GLY A 68 -10.72 -9.32 -2.80
N ASN A 69 -10.02 -10.44 -2.76
CA ASN A 69 -9.93 -11.38 -1.65
C ASN A 69 -8.54 -12.03 -1.62
N ARG A 70 -8.30 -13.02 -0.74
CA ARG A 70 -6.99 -13.67 -0.56
C ARG A 70 -6.37 -14.26 -1.84
N THR A 71 -7.17 -14.62 -2.84
CA THR A 71 -6.66 -15.20 -4.11
C THR A 71 -6.53 -14.16 -5.21
N PHE A 72 -6.92 -12.92 -4.95
CA PHE A 72 -6.79 -11.83 -5.91
C PHE A 72 -5.32 -11.43 -6.08
N THR A 73 -4.84 -11.45 -7.32
CA THR A 73 -3.42 -11.27 -7.68
C THR A 73 -3.01 -9.81 -7.90
N GLY A 74 -3.96 -8.87 -7.84
CA GLY A 74 -3.71 -7.45 -8.10
C GLY A 74 -3.69 -7.10 -9.59
N ASN A 75 -3.84 -5.80 -9.85
CA ASN A 75 -3.61 -5.15 -11.15
C ASN A 75 -2.71 -3.91 -10.94
N ASP A 76 -2.43 -3.17 -12.02
CA ASP A 76 -1.52 -2.03 -11.95
C ASP A 76 -1.99 -0.90 -11.02
N THR A 77 -3.30 -0.78 -10.77
CA THR A 77 -3.88 0.19 -9.81
C THR A 77 -3.75 -0.24 -8.35
N ASP A 78 -3.33 -1.47 -8.08
CA ASP A 78 -3.06 -2.00 -6.74
C ASP A 78 -1.56 -1.90 -6.37
N VAL A 79 -0.70 -1.49 -7.31
CA VAL A 79 0.75 -1.43 -7.13
C VAL A 79 1.17 -0.11 -6.50
N PHE A 80 1.85 -0.19 -5.37
CA PHE A 80 2.45 0.94 -4.68
C PHE A 80 3.97 0.88 -4.74
N ARG A 81 4.59 2.03 -4.99
CA ARG A 81 6.04 2.23 -4.96
C ARG A 81 6.44 2.95 -3.69
N LEU A 82 7.35 2.35 -2.94
CA LEU A 82 7.88 2.93 -1.70
C LEU A 82 8.90 4.03 -1.97
N ARG A 83 8.70 5.20 -1.37
CA ARG A 83 9.64 6.32 -1.32
C ARG A 83 9.95 6.66 0.13
N PHE A 84 11.18 7.00 0.42
CA PHE A 84 11.62 7.52 1.72
C PHE A 84 12.96 8.23 1.52
N ASP A 85 13.24 9.24 2.33
CA ASP A 85 14.42 10.08 2.21
C ASP A 85 15.58 9.63 3.10
N GLY A 86 16.74 10.27 2.96
CA GLY A 86 17.97 9.98 3.71
C GLY A 86 18.92 8.95 3.08
N ASP A 87 19.93 8.52 3.84
CA ASP A 87 21.01 7.62 3.36
C ASP A 87 20.74 6.14 3.63
N HIS A 88 19.56 5.82 4.17
CA HIS A 88 19.19 4.44 4.45
C HIS A 88 18.94 3.67 3.15
N LYS A 89 19.45 2.43 3.08
CA LYS A 89 19.22 1.55 1.94
C LYS A 89 17.87 0.82 2.01
N PHE A 90 17.36 0.62 3.21
CA PHE A 90 16.16 -0.16 3.48
C PHE A 90 15.25 0.55 4.47
N LEU A 91 13.94 0.31 4.33
CA LEU A 91 12.93 0.75 5.28
C LEU A 91 13.18 0.14 6.66
N ARG A 92 12.93 0.93 7.71
CA ARG A 92 12.99 0.48 9.11
C ARG A 92 11.61 0.56 9.75
N THR A 93 11.40 -0.24 10.78
CA THR A 93 10.11 -0.37 11.46
C THR A 93 9.75 0.84 12.31
N THR A 94 10.72 1.65 12.72
CA THR A 94 10.54 2.86 13.52
C THR A 94 11.44 3.97 12.99
N ASP A 95 11.08 5.22 13.33
CA ASP A 95 11.90 6.41 13.09
C ASP A 95 12.19 6.69 11.61
N MET A 96 11.24 6.34 10.74
CA MET A 96 11.34 6.56 9.31
C MET A 96 10.01 6.99 8.72
N GLU A 97 10.02 8.16 8.09
CA GLU A 97 8.92 8.62 7.27
C GLU A 97 9.06 8.06 5.86
N PHE A 98 7.95 7.62 5.28
CA PHE A 98 7.90 7.09 3.94
C PHE A 98 6.58 7.45 3.26
N THR A 99 6.57 7.36 1.94
CA THR A 99 5.42 7.63 1.09
C THR A 99 5.19 6.45 0.16
N LEU A 100 3.92 6.10 -0.04
CA LEU A 100 3.51 5.08 -1.00
C LEU A 100 2.91 5.79 -2.22
N HIS A 101 3.55 5.61 -3.38
CA HIS A 101 3.12 6.21 -4.63
C HIS A 101 2.47 5.17 -5.53
N ASN A 102 1.23 5.39 -5.92
CA ASN A 102 0.62 4.65 -7.01
C ASN A 102 1.02 5.32 -8.34
N ASN A 103 1.63 4.57 -9.27
CA ASN A 103 2.14 5.14 -10.52
C ASN A 103 1.04 5.34 -11.57
N HIS A 104 -0.16 4.78 -11.38
CA HIS A 104 -1.30 4.97 -12.27
C HIS A 104 -2.17 6.14 -11.81
N LYS A 105 -1.62 7.36 -11.88
CA LYS A 105 -2.43 8.57 -12.07
C LYS A 105 -2.70 8.72 -13.57
N HIS A 106 -3.87 8.29 -14.02
CA HIS A 106 -4.41 8.60 -15.36
C HIS A 106 -5.61 9.51 -15.22
#